data_AF-A0A7C9ENV5-F1
#
_entry.id   AF-A0A7C9ENV5-F1
#
_cell.length_a   1.000
_cell.length_b   1.000
_cell.length_c   1.000
_cell.angle_alpha   90.00
_cell.angle_beta   90.00
_cell.angle_gamma   90.00
#
_symmetry.space_group_name_H-M   'P 1'
#
loop_
_entity.id
_entity.type
_entity.pdbx_description
1 polymer ?
#
loop_
_entity_poly.entity_id
_entity_poly.type
_entity_poly.pdbx_seq_one_letter_code
_entity_poly.pdbx_strand_id
1 'polypeptide(L)'
;MGNLNTCFPGSNTTTQDDVFPDETLTQSSSGISGTDTSGKVLPSETSSSGNSGCSFGDNPSFRETIKLPPSGEILEKPNLTVFSFAELKSATRNFKPETILGEGGFGRVYKGWIDEKVVMPSKSGSKIAVAIKKLNSGSMQGFEEWQSEVNFLGRLSHPNLVKLLGYCLEDKELLLVYEYLPKGSLENHLLRRFSSMEPLSWETRMSIALGVAKGLAFLHSSEKQVIYRDFKAANILLDANYNAKLSDFGLAKLGPSGENSHVTTRIV
;
A
#
# COMPACT_ATOMS: atom_id res chain seq x y z
N MET A 1 21.00 17.09 -30.10
CA MET A 1 19.79 17.75 -30.64
C MET A 1 19.25 16.88 -31.75
N GLY A 2 18.16 16.16 -31.48
CA GLY A 2 17.54 15.24 -32.42
C GLY A 2 16.05 15.17 -32.11
N ASN A 3 15.28 16.00 -32.82
CA ASN A 3 13.83 15.98 -32.80
C ASN A 3 13.34 14.91 -33.77
N LEU A 4 12.51 13.99 -33.30
CA LEU A 4 11.68 13.14 -34.15
C LEU A 4 10.21 13.44 -33.82
N ASN A 5 9.63 14.31 -34.64
CA ASN A 5 8.21 14.40 -34.90
C ASN A 5 7.74 13.08 -35.52
N THR A 6 6.69 12.47 -34.99
CA THR A 6 5.78 11.66 -35.80
C THR A 6 4.33 11.97 -35.42
N CYS A 7 3.55 12.29 -36.44
CA CYS A 7 2.16 12.71 -36.40
C CYS A 7 1.21 11.51 -36.27
N PHE A 8 0.07 11.73 -35.62
CA PHE A 8 -1.17 10.96 -35.86
C PHE A 8 -2.25 11.93 -36.37
N PRO A 9 -3.07 11.54 -37.36
CA PRO A 9 -4.11 12.40 -37.92
C PRO A 9 -5.37 12.40 -37.05
N GLY A 10 -5.98 13.57 -36.92
CA GLY A 10 -7.31 13.75 -36.35
C GLY A 10 -8.41 13.54 -37.40
N SER A 11 -9.60 13.22 -36.91
CA SER A 11 -10.86 13.43 -37.61
C SER A 11 -11.94 13.81 -36.59
N ASN A 12 -12.39 15.06 -36.68
CA ASN A 12 -13.57 15.62 -36.02
C ASN A 12 -14.84 15.16 -36.74
N THR A 13 -15.94 14.98 -35.99
CA THR A 13 -17.31 15.36 -36.40
C THR A 13 -18.20 15.58 -35.14
N THR A 14 -18.32 16.85 -34.77
CA THR A 14 -19.54 17.68 -34.55
C THR A 14 -20.85 17.09 -33.97
N THR A 15 -21.15 17.57 -32.74
CA THR A 15 -22.41 18.05 -32.10
C THR A 15 -23.73 17.28 -32.20
N GLN A 16 -24.39 17.07 -31.05
CA GLN A 16 -25.66 17.74 -30.76
C GLN A 16 -25.98 17.76 -29.25
N ASP A 17 -26.58 18.88 -28.84
CA ASP A 17 -27.04 19.29 -27.51
C ASP A 17 -28.10 18.35 -26.92
N ASP A 18 -28.19 18.27 -25.59
CA ASP A 18 -29.49 18.32 -24.91
C ASP A 18 -29.37 18.66 -23.41
N VAL A 19 -30.36 19.45 -23.00
CA VAL A 19 -30.46 20.28 -21.79
C VAL A 19 -31.25 19.56 -20.68
N PHE A 20 -30.90 19.88 -19.43
CA PHE A 20 -31.55 19.53 -18.14
C PHE A 20 -33.08 19.76 -18.08
N PRO A 21 -33.82 19.10 -17.15
CA PRO A 21 -33.98 19.58 -15.74
C PRO A 21 -33.93 18.44 -14.70
N ASP A 22 -33.27 18.58 -13.54
CA ASP A 22 -33.73 19.17 -12.26
C ASP A 22 -35.17 18.83 -11.83
N GLU A 23 -35.30 17.91 -10.87
CA GLU A 23 -36.48 17.82 -10.01
C GLU A 23 -36.05 17.68 -8.55
N THR A 24 -36.29 18.76 -7.82
CA THR A 24 -36.33 18.88 -6.37
C THR A 24 -37.72 18.48 -5.88
N LEU A 25 -37.81 17.57 -4.90
CA LEU A 25 -39.05 17.31 -4.15
C LEU A 25 -38.84 17.50 -2.65
N THR A 26 -39.29 18.69 -2.23
CA THR A 26 -40.06 19.07 -1.04
C THR A 26 -40.21 18.14 0.17
N GLN A 27 -40.03 18.82 1.32
CA GLN A 27 -40.43 18.45 2.68
C GLN A 27 -41.91 18.06 2.81
N SER A 28 -42.19 17.17 3.75
CA SER A 28 -43.46 17.18 4.49
C SER A 28 -43.20 17.08 5.99
N SER A 29 -43.93 17.92 6.72
CA SER A 29 -43.92 18.13 8.15
C SER A 29 -45.24 17.65 8.78
N SER A 30 -45.16 17.14 10.00
CA SER A 30 -46.18 17.10 11.06
C SER A 30 -45.52 16.34 12.24
N GLY A 31 -45.30 16.88 13.44
CA GLY A 31 -46.19 17.67 14.30
C GLY A 31 -47.15 16.70 14.98
N ILE A 32 -47.00 16.32 16.26
CA ILE A 32 -47.58 16.99 17.44
C ILE A 32 -47.08 16.23 18.70
N SER A 33 -46.38 16.89 19.64
CA SER A 33 -46.73 17.21 21.06
C SER A 33 -47.15 16.03 21.98
N GLY A 34 -46.82 15.97 23.27
CA GLY A 34 -46.19 16.90 24.22
C GLY A 34 -46.34 16.35 25.67
N THR A 35 -45.95 17.18 26.65
CA THR A 35 -45.97 17.04 28.14
C THR A 35 -44.68 16.48 28.75
N ASP A 36 -43.74 17.31 29.24
CA ASP A 36 -43.70 18.24 30.40
C ASP A 36 -43.85 17.57 31.79
N THR A 37 -42.77 17.65 32.59
CA THR A 37 -42.83 18.26 33.93
C THR A 37 -41.46 18.78 34.37
N SER A 38 -41.51 20.04 34.84
CA SER A 38 -40.52 20.94 35.45
C SER A 38 -39.88 20.37 36.74
N GLY A 39 -38.78 20.85 37.33
CA GLY A 39 -37.94 22.04 37.14
C GLY A 39 -37.15 22.30 38.44
N LYS A 40 -36.02 23.03 38.40
CA LYS A 40 -35.72 24.19 39.28
C LYS A 40 -34.28 24.72 39.13
N VAL A 41 -34.24 26.04 39.25
CA VAL A 41 -33.20 27.06 39.02
C VAL A 41 -32.15 27.17 40.15
N LEU A 42 -30.89 27.43 39.73
CA LEU A 42 -29.77 28.29 40.23
C LEU A 42 -29.80 28.93 41.65
N PRO A 43 -28.63 29.28 42.26
CA PRO A 43 -27.77 30.36 41.74
C PRO A 43 -26.23 30.12 41.77
N SER A 44 -25.58 30.97 40.99
CA SER A 44 -24.15 31.21 40.74
C SER A 44 -23.41 31.90 41.88
N GLU A 45 -22.13 31.59 42.09
CA GLU A 45 -21.07 32.55 42.44
C GLU A 45 -19.70 32.13 41.86
N THR A 46 -18.85 33.14 41.70
CA THR A 46 -17.76 33.27 40.74
C THR A 46 -16.39 33.03 41.38
N SER A 47 -15.43 32.55 40.56
CA SER A 47 -14.04 33.04 40.44
C SER A 47 -12.90 32.02 40.56
N SER A 48 -11.85 32.35 39.81
CA SER A 48 -10.49 31.80 39.74
C SER A 48 -10.21 30.71 38.69
N SER A 49 -9.81 31.24 37.54
CA SER A 49 -8.99 30.68 36.48
C SER A 49 -7.76 29.90 37.00
N GLY A 50 -7.63 28.64 36.58
CA GLY A 50 -6.43 27.81 36.72
C GLY A 50 -6.17 27.07 35.42
N ASN A 51 -5.53 27.74 34.47
CA ASN A 51 -5.12 27.18 33.19
C ASN A 51 -3.94 26.22 33.42
N SER A 52 -4.20 24.91 33.51
CA SER A 52 -3.15 23.90 33.60
C SER A 52 -2.64 23.57 32.20
N GLY A 53 -1.85 24.49 31.64
CA GLY A 53 -1.00 24.20 30.49
C GLY A 53 0.13 23.28 30.93
N CYS A 54 0.14 22.05 30.44
CA CYS A 54 1.32 21.19 30.53
C CYS A 54 2.38 21.76 29.57
N SER A 55 3.23 22.65 30.09
CA SER A 55 4.43 23.11 29.38
C SER A 55 5.40 21.95 29.27
N PHE A 56 5.45 21.32 28.09
CA PHE A 56 6.61 20.54 27.70
C PHE A 56 7.77 21.52 27.59
N GLY A 57 8.65 21.48 28.58
CA GLY A 57 9.88 22.26 28.55
C GLY A 57 10.67 21.90 27.31
N ASP A 58 10.99 22.92 26.51
CA ASP A 58 11.96 22.84 25.41
C ASP A 58 13.31 22.44 25.99
N ASN A 59 13.57 21.13 26.03
CA ASN A 59 14.89 20.61 26.31
C ASN A 59 15.62 20.44 24.97
N PRO A 60 16.61 21.29 24.64
CA PRO A 60 17.20 21.33 23.29
C PRO A 60 18.10 20.13 22.99
N SER A 61 18.18 19.11 23.85
CA SER A 61 19.09 17.98 23.68
C SER A 61 18.50 16.74 22.99
N PHE A 62 17.26 16.77 22.51
CA PHE A 62 16.67 15.60 21.81
C PHE A 62 16.58 15.75 20.28
N ARG A 63 17.15 16.82 19.70
CA ARG A 63 17.30 16.91 18.24
C ARG A 63 18.57 16.20 17.77
N GLU A 64 18.79 14.99 18.28
CA GLU A 64 19.72 14.08 17.65
C GLU A 64 18.97 13.50 16.45
N THR A 65 19.26 14.05 15.27
CA THR A 65 18.84 13.47 14.00
C THR A 65 19.25 12.00 14.03
N ILE A 66 18.31 11.10 14.27
CA ILE A 66 18.54 9.66 14.19
C ILE A 66 18.93 9.40 12.74
N LYS A 67 20.23 9.45 12.44
CA LYS A 67 20.80 8.94 11.20
C LYS A 67 20.67 7.43 11.31
N LEU A 68 19.48 6.93 10.98
CA LEU A 68 19.28 5.51 10.73
C LEU A 68 20.29 5.13 9.63
N PRO A 69 21.12 4.09 9.84
CA PRO A 69 22.03 3.63 8.81
C PRO A 69 21.22 3.23 7.56
N PRO A 70 21.76 3.42 6.34
CA PRO A 70 21.09 3.01 5.12
C PRO A 70 21.10 1.49 5.08
N SER A 71 20.12 0.88 5.74
CA SER A 71 19.89 -0.56 5.63
C SER A 71 19.23 -0.89 4.29
N GLY A 72 18.90 0.13 3.49
CA GLY A 72 18.33 -0.01 2.16
C GLY A 72 19.02 0.91 1.15
N GLU A 73 18.85 0.53 -0.10
CA GLU A 73 19.44 1.17 -1.27
C GLU A 73 18.33 1.46 -2.30
N ILE A 74 18.52 2.53 -3.06
CA ILE A 74 17.68 2.86 -4.22
C ILE A 74 18.50 2.53 -5.46
N LEU A 75 18.05 1.54 -6.22
CA LEU A 75 18.70 1.12 -7.45
C LEU A 75 18.42 2.12 -8.57
N GLU A 76 19.43 2.43 -9.37
CA GLU A 76 19.26 3.28 -10.56
C GLU A 76 18.31 2.63 -11.58
N LYS A 77 18.39 1.30 -11.71
CA LYS A 77 17.58 0.49 -12.63
C LYS A 77 16.88 -0.62 -11.86
N PRO A 78 15.62 -0.96 -12.24
CA PRO A 78 14.95 -2.08 -11.63
C PRO A 78 15.66 -3.40 -11.95
N ASN A 79 15.94 -4.21 -10.93
CA ASN A 79 16.51 -5.54 -11.09
C ASN A 79 15.40 -6.59 -10.99
N LEU A 80 14.55 -6.64 -12.01
CA LEU A 80 13.35 -7.46 -12.05
C LEU A 80 13.42 -8.48 -13.20
N THR A 81 13.11 -9.74 -12.89
CA THR A 81 12.97 -10.78 -13.91
C THR A 81 11.66 -10.59 -14.68
N VAL A 82 11.71 -10.69 -16.00
CA VAL A 82 10.51 -10.74 -16.85
C VAL A 82 10.11 -12.20 -17.01
N PHE A 83 8.89 -12.53 -16.61
CA PHE A 83 8.31 -13.88 -16.73
C PHE A 83 7.27 -13.91 -17.84
N SER A 84 7.18 -15.04 -18.53
CA SER A 84 6.04 -15.35 -19.39
C SER A 84 4.82 -15.77 -18.57
N PHE A 85 3.63 -15.56 -19.13
CA PHE A 85 2.39 -15.99 -18.52
C PHE A 85 2.35 -17.51 -18.36
N ALA A 86 2.88 -18.26 -19.32
CA ALA A 86 2.98 -19.71 -19.27
C ALA A 86 3.82 -20.21 -18.08
N GLU A 87 4.94 -19.55 -17.79
CA GLU A 87 5.77 -19.87 -16.62
C GLU A 87 5.02 -19.64 -15.31
N LEU A 88 4.37 -18.50 -15.14
CA LEU A 88 3.62 -18.18 -13.92
C LEU A 88 2.36 -19.04 -13.76
N LYS A 89 1.72 -19.40 -14.88
CA LYS A 89 0.62 -20.35 -14.91
C LYS A 89 1.09 -21.73 -14.44
N SER A 90 2.24 -22.21 -14.92
CA SER A 90 2.83 -23.47 -14.47
C SER A 90 3.21 -23.42 -12.98
N ALA A 91 3.86 -22.34 -12.54
CA ALA A 91 4.29 -22.14 -11.16
C ALA A 91 3.14 -22.19 -10.14
N THR A 92 1.95 -21.74 -10.55
CA THR A 92 0.71 -21.71 -9.75
C THR A 92 -0.21 -22.91 -9.99
N ARG A 93 0.26 -23.94 -10.73
CA ARG A 93 -0.53 -25.12 -11.11
C ARG A 93 -1.83 -24.75 -11.86
N ASN A 94 -1.75 -23.77 -12.76
CA ASN A 94 -2.84 -23.13 -13.49
C ASN A 94 -3.75 -22.24 -12.63
N PHE A 95 -3.18 -21.44 -11.74
CA PHE A 95 -3.92 -20.52 -10.85
C PHE A 95 -5.03 -21.24 -10.06
N LYS A 96 -4.72 -22.43 -9.55
CA LYS A 96 -5.68 -23.26 -8.83
C LYS A 96 -6.16 -22.57 -7.54
N PRO A 97 -7.45 -22.70 -7.17
CA PRO A 97 -7.98 -22.10 -5.94
C PRO A 97 -7.20 -22.47 -4.68
N GLU A 98 -6.71 -23.71 -4.60
CA GLU A 98 -5.90 -24.19 -3.46
C GLU A 98 -4.57 -23.44 -3.27
N THR A 99 -4.12 -22.70 -4.29
CA THR A 99 -2.91 -21.88 -4.21
C THR A 99 -3.20 -20.43 -3.81
N ILE A 100 -4.46 -20.02 -3.65
CA ILE A 100 -4.81 -18.65 -3.30
C ILE A 100 -4.33 -18.33 -1.87
N LEU A 101 -3.60 -17.21 -1.75
CA LEU A 101 -3.15 -16.62 -0.50
C LEU A 101 -4.05 -15.48 -0.04
N GLY A 102 -4.72 -14.80 -0.98
CA GLY A 102 -5.63 -13.69 -0.72
C GLY A 102 -6.28 -13.15 -1.99
N GLU A 103 -7.41 -12.46 -1.82
CA GLU A 103 -8.19 -11.83 -2.88
C GLU A 103 -8.74 -10.48 -2.39
N GLY A 104 -8.73 -9.47 -3.25
CA GLY A 104 -9.24 -8.13 -2.96
C GLY A 104 -9.43 -7.29 -4.22
N GLY A 105 -9.68 -5.98 -4.04
CA GLY A 105 -9.92 -5.05 -5.17
C GLY A 105 -8.77 -4.98 -6.18
N PHE A 106 -7.55 -5.30 -5.73
CA PHE A 106 -6.31 -5.29 -6.51
C PHE A 106 -6.01 -6.63 -7.23
N GLY A 107 -6.94 -7.59 -7.16
CA GLY A 107 -6.83 -8.90 -7.81
C GLY A 107 -6.57 -10.04 -6.83
N ARG A 108 -5.96 -11.12 -7.33
CA ARG A 108 -5.74 -12.37 -6.59
C ARG A 108 -4.27 -12.66 -6.42
N VAL A 109 -3.88 -13.13 -5.23
CA VAL A 109 -2.51 -13.54 -4.93
C VAL A 109 -2.47 -15.06 -4.80
N TYR A 110 -1.57 -15.69 -5.54
CA TYR A 110 -1.37 -17.14 -5.57
C TYR A 110 0.02 -17.49 -5.04
N LYS A 111 0.14 -18.62 -4.36
CA LYS A 111 1.41 -19.24 -4.01
C LYS A 111 1.93 -20.00 -5.23
N GLY A 112 3.16 -19.73 -5.62
CA GLY A 112 3.83 -20.42 -6.72
C GLY A 112 5.20 -20.96 -6.31
N TRP A 113 5.78 -21.79 -7.18
CA TRP A 113 7.16 -22.24 -7.07
C TRP A 113 7.90 -22.03 -8.39
N ILE A 114 9.02 -21.32 -8.33
CA ILE A 114 9.89 -21.04 -9.47
C ILE A 114 11.30 -21.55 -9.19
N ASP A 115 12.07 -21.82 -10.23
CA ASP A 115 13.48 -22.23 -10.10
C ASP A 115 14.32 -21.02 -9.66
N GLU A 116 15.11 -21.16 -8.59
CA GLU A 116 15.88 -20.06 -7.99
C GLU A 116 16.81 -19.41 -9.02
N LYS A 117 17.34 -20.20 -9.96
CA LYS A 117 18.24 -19.71 -11.01
C LYS A 117 17.60 -18.67 -11.94
N VAL A 118 16.26 -18.65 -12.05
CA VAL A 118 15.52 -17.71 -12.91
C VAL A 118 15.56 -16.29 -12.32
N VAL A 119 15.64 -16.18 -11.00
CA VAL A 119 15.70 -14.90 -10.29
C VAL A 119 17.12 -14.59 -9.81
N MET A 120 17.90 -15.63 -9.54
CA MET A 120 19.28 -15.55 -9.03
C MET A 120 20.18 -16.51 -9.81
N PRO A 121 20.71 -16.11 -10.98
CA PRO A 121 21.48 -17.00 -11.86
C PRO A 121 22.74 -17.60 -11.22
N SER A 122 23.24 -16.99 -10.15
CA SER A 122 24.44 -17.43 -9.41
C SER A 122 24.19 -18.54 -8.40
N LYS A 123 22.94 -18.98 -8.19
CA LYS A 123 22.56 -19.98 -7.18
C LYS A 123 22.17 -21.33 -7.78
N SER A 124 22.32 -22.38 -6.97
CA SER A 124 21.97 -23.76 -7.34
C SER A 124 20.45 -23.89 -7.56
N GLY A 125 20.03 -24.67 -8.57
CA GLY A 125 18.66 -24.75 -9.10
C GLY A 125 17.60 -25.41 -8.21
N SER A 126 17.48 -24.96 -6.96
CA SER A 126 16.39 -25.32 -6.08
C SER A 126 15.12 -24.53 -6.43
N LYS A 127 13.94 -25.05 -6.08
CA LYS A 127 12.69 -24.29 -6.21
C LYS A 127 12.49 -23.39 -5.00
N ILE A 128 12.16 -22.13 -5.25
CA ILE A 128 11.76 -21.16 -4.23
C ILE A 128 10.25 -20.90 -4.27
N ALA A 129 9.66 -20.68 -3.10
CA ALA A 129 8.27 -20.26 -3.00
C ALA A 129 8.14 -18.76 -3.28
N VAL A 130 7.13 -18.39 -4.06
CA VAL A 130 6.82 -17.00 -4.43
C VAL A 130 5.35 -16.69 -4.24
N ALA A 131 5.03 -15.40 -4.09
CA ALA A 131 3.66 -14.89 -4.16
C ALA A 131 3.46 -14.22 -5.54
N ILE A 132 2.46 -14.66 -6.29
CA ILE A 132 2.15 -14.18 -7.63
C ILE A 132 0.81 -13.43 -7.57
N LYS A 133 0.85 -12.11 -7.64
CA LYS A 133 -0.35 -11.24 -7.69
C LYS A 133 -0.77 -11.09 -9.14
N LYS A 134 -1.93 -11.63 -9.50
CA LYS A 134 -2.60 -11.39 -10.78
C LYS A 134 -3.58 -10.23 -10.62
N LEU A 135 -3.29 -9.11 -11.28
CA LEU A 135 -4.13 -7.92 -11.20
C LEU A 135 -5.35 -8.05 -12.12
N ASN A 136 -6.39 -7.28 -11.81
CA ASN A 136 -7.61 -7.21 -12.62
C ASN A 136 -7.32 -6.47 -13.93
N SER A 137 -7.15 -7.23 -15.01
CA SER A 137 -6.75 -6.74 -16.34
C SER A 137 -7.77 -5.87 -17.08
N GLY A 138 -9.00 -5.78 -16.56
CA GLY A 138 -10.10 -5.05 -17.20
C GLY A 138 -10.23 -3.58 -16.81
N SER A 139 -9.47 -3.09 -15.82
CA SER A 139 -9.59 -1.72 -15.33
C SER A 139 -8.33 -0.90 -15.62
N MET A 140 -8.49 0.38 -15.97
CA MET A 140 -7.36 1.33 -16.05
C MET A 140 -6.57 1.39 -14.73
N GLN A 141 -7.28 1.18 -13.62
CA GLN A 141 -6.72 1.12 -12.28
C GLN A 141 -5.68 0.00 -12.12
N GLY A 142 -5.95 -1.22 -12.61
CA GLY A 142 -5.02 -2.33 -12.49
C GLY A 142 -3.67 -2.08 -13.18
N PHE A 143 -3.68 -1.39 -14.33
CA PHE A 143 -2.45 -1.01 -15.02
C PHE A 143 -1.67 0.08 -14.27
N GLU A 144 -2.35 1.12 -13.78
CA GLU A 144 -1.71 2.18 -12.99
C GLU A 144 -1.05 1.62 -11.72
N GLU A 145 -1.73 0.71 -11.02
CA GLU A 145 -1.19 0.04 -9.82
C GLU A 145 0.00 -0.85 -10.16
N TRP A 146 -0.10 -1.68 -11.22
CA TRP A 146 1.01 -2.51 -11.67
C TRP A 146 2.24 -1.66 -12.00
N GLN A 147 2.05 -0.56 -12.74
CA GLN A 147 3.13 0.33 -13.14
C GLN A 147 3.77 1.03 -11.93
N SER A 148 2.95 1.43 -10.95
CA SER A 148 3.39 1.99 -9.68
C SER A 148 4.27 0.99 -8.93
N GLU A 149 3.80 -0.24 -8.73
CA GLU A 149 4.54 -1.28 -8.01
C GLU A 149 5.89 -1.60 -8.67
N VAL A 150 5.93 -1.75 -10.01
CA VAL A 150 7.17 -1.96 -10.75
C VAL A 150 8.14 -0.80 -10.58
N ASN A 151 7.65 0.45 -10.61
CA ASN A 151 8.50 1.63 -10.51
C ASN A 151 9.08 1.84 -9.10
N PHE A 152 8.30 1.56 -8.06
CA PHE A 152 8.74 1.70 -6.67
C PHE A 152 9.51 0.46 -6.21
N LEU A 153 8.87 -0.71 -6.13
CA LEU A 153 9.51 -1.91 -5.60
C LEU A 153 10.59 -2.48 -6.52
N GLY A 154 10.57 -2.15 -7.81
CA GLY A 154 11.68 -2.51 -8.70
C GLY A 154 13.00 -1.86 -8.32
N ARG A 155 12.97 -0.68 -7.69
CA ARG A 155 14.17 0.10 -7.34
C ARG A 155 14.45 0.17 -5.84
N LEU A 156 13.47 -0.11 -4.99
CA LEU A 156 13.62 -0.03 -3.54
C LEU A 156 14.07 -1.39 -2.99
N SER A 157 15.23 -1.42 -2.32
CA SER A 157 15.74 -2.62 -1.65
C SER A 157 15.96 -2.29 -0.18
N HIS A 158 15.19 -2.91 0.72
CA HIS A 158 15.31 -2.70 2.17
C HIS A 158 14.75 -3.92 2.94
N PRO A 159 15.36 -4.35 4.07
CA PRO A 159 14.93 -5.52 4.83
C PRO A 159 13.47 -5.50 5.29
N ASN A 160 12.90 -4.31 5.52
CA ASN A 160 11.50 -4.12 5.93
C ASN A 160 10.56 -3.71 4.79
N LEU A 161 10.96 -3.91 3.53
CA LEU A 161 10.09 -3.82 2.36
C LEU A 161 10.01 -5.19 1.70
N VAL A 162 8.84 -5.55 1.16
CA VAL A 162 8.69 -6.77 0.39
C VAL A 162 9.47 -6.66 -0.91
N LYS A 163 10.24 -7.70 -1.24
CA LYS A 163 11.00 -7.76 -2.48
C LYS A 163 10.12 -8.16 -3.66
N LEU A 164 10.00 -7.28 -4.64
CA LEU A 164 9.52 -7.62 -5.98
C LEU A 164 10.64 -8.34 -6.73
N LEU A 165 10.38 -9.57 -7.16
CA LEU A 165 11.33 -10.43 -7.88
C LEU A 165 11.20 -10.26 -9.38
N GLY A 166 9.99 -9.94 -9.86
CA GLY A 166 9.73 -9.80 -11.28
C GLY A 166 8.27 -9.52 -11.59
N TYR A 167 7.97 -9.52 -12.88
CA TYR A 167 6.63 -9.24 -13.39
C TYR A 167 6.35 -10.01 -14.67
N CYS A 168 5.07 -10.07 -15.05
CA CYS A 168 4.61 -10.50 -16.37
C CYS A 168 3.66 -9.43 -16.92
N LEU A 169 3.92 -9.04 -18.16
CA LEU A 169 3.08 -8.19 -18.99
C LEU A 169 2.98 -8.87 -20.36
N GLU A 170 1.97 -9.71 -20.52
CA GLU A 170 1.73 -10.47 -21.76
C GLU A 170 0.25 -10.36 -22.14
N ASP A 171 -0.04 -9.88 -23.35
CA ASP A 171 -1.39 -9.51 -23.79
C ASP A 171 -2.09 -8.54 -22.82
N LYS A 172 -3.12 -9.02 -22.11
CA LYS A 172 -3.86 -8.30 -21.08
C LYS A 172 -3.49 -8.77 -19.67
N GLU A 173 -2.60 -9.74 -19.54
CA GLU A 173 -2.24 -10.34 -18.26
C GLU A 173 -1.18 -9.51 -17.55
N LEU A 174 -1.58 -8.93 -16.40
CA LEU A 174 -0.72 -8.15 -15.52
C LEU A 174 -0.45 -8.95 -14.25
N LEU A 175 0.81 -9.38 -14.07
CA LEU A 175 1.21 -10.11 -12.88
C LEU A 175 2.49 -9.54 -12.25
N LEU A 176 2.56 -9.65 -10.93
CA LEU A 176 3.71 -9.28 -10.11
C LEU A 176 4.15 -10.49 -9.29
N VAL A 177 5.46 -10.71 -9.18
CA VAL A 177 6.06 -11.85 -8.49
C VAL A 177 6.89 -11.34 -7.32
N TYR A 178 6.52 -11.73 -6.10
CA TYR A 178 7.19 -11.32 -4.87
C TYR A 178 7.81 -12.52 -4.15
N GLU A 179 8.71 -12.22 -3.22
CA GLU A 179 9.10 -13.18 -2.20
C GLU A 179 7.86 -13.67 -1.42
N TYR A 180 7.83 -14.97 -1.08
CA TYR A 180 6.76 -15.53 -0.28
C TYR A 180 7.03 -15.33 1.22
N LEU A 181 6.06 -14.75 1.93
CA LEU A 181 6.13 -14.50 3.37
C LEU A 181 5.20 -15.45 4.13
N PRO A 182 5.73 -16.50 4.78
CA PRO A 182 4.95 -17.65 5.22
C PRO A 182 4.00 -17.35 6.38
N LYS A 183 4.24 -16.30 7.17
CA LYS A 183 3.36 -15.92 8.28
C LYS A 183 2.23 -14.99 7.86
N GLY A 184 2.17 -14.58 6.58
CA GLY A 184 1.07 -13.76 6.05
C GLY A 184 1.04 -12.35 6.68
N SER A 185 -0.14 -11.72 6.64
CA SER A 185 -0.32 -10.34 7.14
C SER A 185 -0.43 -10.26 8.66
N LEU A 186 0.05 -9.17 9.23
CA LEU A 186 -0.08 -8.83 10.65
C LEU A 186 -1.55 -8.82 11.09
N GLU A 187 -2.46 -8.36 10.23
CA GLU A 187 -3.90 -8.40 10.48
C GLU A 187 -4.39 -9.81 10.87
N ASN A 188 -3.91 -10.86 10.19
CA ASN A 188 -4.32 -12.23 10.50
C ASN A 188 -3.92 -12.65 11.93
N HIS A 189 -2.76 -12.17 12.41
CA HIS A 189 -2.27 -12.43 13.78
C HIS A 189 -3.03 -11.59 14.82
N LEU A 190 -3.37 -10.35 14.50
CA LEU A 190 -4.08 -9.45 15.42
C LEU A 190 -5.56 -9.83 15.58
N LEU A 191 -6.23 -10.18 14.48
CA LEU A 191 -7.64 -10.58 14.48
C LEU A 191 -7.84 -12.05 14.85
N ARG A 192 -6.74 -12.82 15.03
CA ARG A 192 -6.75 -14.26 15.32
C ARG A 192 -7.71 -15.01 14.40
N ARG A 193 -7.60 -14.74 13.08
CA ARG A 193 -8.49 -15.35 12.06
C ARG A 193 -8.38 -16.88 12.02
N PHE A 194 -7.33 -17.45 12.62
CA PHE A 194 -7.16 -18.88 12.84
C PHE A 194 -7.17 -19.16 14.34
N SER A 195 -8.12 -19.98 14.79
CA SER A 195 -8.29 -20.34 16.21
C SER A 195 -7.06 -21.00 16.83
N SER A 196 -6.14 -21.51 16.01
CA SER A 196 -4.88 -22.15 16.41
C SER A 196 -3.68 -21.21 16.47
N MET A 197 -3.82 -19.91 16.14
CA MET A 197 -2.72 -18.95 16.26
C MET A 197 -2.61 -18.43 17.69
N GLU A 198 -1.46 -18.68 18.32
CA GLU A 198 -1.12 -18.02 19.58
C GLU A 198 -0.98 -16.50 19.38
N PRO A 199 -1.42 -15.69 20.36
CA PRO A 199 -1.21 -14.26 20.31
C PRO A 199 0.28 -13.91 20.23
N LEU A 200 0.61 -12.91 19.41
CA LEU A 200 1.97 -12.36 19.38
C LEU A 200 2.35 -11.85 20.77
N SER A 201 3.55 -12.24 21.24
CA SER A 201 4.14 -11.69 22.47
C SER A 201 4.36 -10.18 22.32
N TRP A 202 4.46 -9.48 23.45
CA TRP A 202 4.72 -8.04 23.44
C TRP A 202 6.05 -7.71 22.75
N GLU A 203 7.09 -8.48 23.02
CA GLU A 203 8.41 -8.33 22.41
C GLU A 203 8.34 -8.45 20.87
N THR A 204 7.64 -9.47 20.36
CA THR A 204 7.46 -9.64 18.91
C THR A 204 6.70 -8.46 18.31
N ARG A 205 5.67 -7.93 18.98
CA ARG A 205 4.94 -6.74 18.52
C ARG A 205 5.84 -5.51 18.44
N MET A 206 6.71 -5.30 19.43
CA MET A 206 7.66 -4.19 19.43
C MET A 206 8.70 -4.33 18.31
N SER A 207 9.19 -5.54 18.05
CA SER A 207 10.09 -5.82 16.93
C SER A 207 9.43 -5.53 15.58
N ILE A 208 8.16 -5.95 15.40
CA ILE A 208 7.36 -5.65 14.21
C ILE A 208 7.18 -4.13 14.03
N ALA A 209 6.79 -3.41 15.09
CA ALA A 209 6.60 -1.96 15.04
C ALA A 209 7.91 -1.24 14.66
N LEU A 210 9.05 -1.65 15.22
CA LEU A 210 10.36 -1.11 14.88
C LEU A 210 10.73 -1.38 13.42
N GLY A 211 10.51 -2.61 12.93
CA GLY A 211 10.77 -2.95 11.52
C GLY A 211 9.93 -2.12 10.55
N VAL A 212 8.64 -1.97 10.85
CA VAL A 212 7.73 -1.10 10.08
C VAL A 212 8.20 0.35 10.08
N ALA A 213 8.58 0.88 11.25
CA ALA A 213 9.08 2.25 11.37
C ALA A 213 10.37 2.46 10.55
N LYS A 214 11.29 1.49 10.55
CA LYS A 214 12.50 1.52 9.71
C LYS A 214 12.16 1.55 8.22
N GLY A 215 11.21 0.72 7.77
CA GLY A 215 10.73 0.70 6.39
C GLY A 215 10.13 2.04 5.97
N LEU A 216 9.24 2.62 6.78
CA LEU A 216 8.65 3.93 6.52
C LEU A 216 9.69 5.05 6.51
N ALA A 217 10.62 5.04 7.49
CA ALA A 217 11.71 6.01 7.55
C ALA A 217 12.57 5.96 6.28
N PHE A 218 12.89 4.75 5.79
CA PHE A 218 13.60 4.58 4.52
C PHE A 218 12.85 5.22 3.35
N LEU A 219 11.56 4.92 3.18
CA LEU A 219 10.73 5.50 2.10
C LEU A 219 10.73 7.04 2.12
N HIS A 220 10.58 7.62 3.31
CA HIS A 220 10.49 9.08 3.50
C HIS A 220 11.86 9.77 3.44
N SER A 221 12.95 9.07 3.76
CA SER A 221 14.32 9.61 3.73
C SER A 221 14.88 9.76 2.31
N SER A 222 14.26 9.13 1.31
CA SER A 222 14.70 9.21 -0.08
C SER A 222 14.55 10.64 -0.62
N GLU A 223 15.45 11.08 -1.51
CA GLU A 223 15.36 12.38 -2.22
C GLU A 223 14.03 12.57 -2.96
N LYS A 224 13.35 11.45 -3.26
CA LYS A 224 12.05 11.40 -3.94
C LYS A 224 10.84 11.37 -3.00
N GLN A 225 11.06 11.23 -1.69
CA GLN A 225 10.07 11.14 -0.62
C GLN A 225 8.87 10.25 -0.99
N VAL A 226 9.06 8.93 -1.05
CA VAL A 226 7.98 8.02 -1.44
C VAL A 226 6.88 8.03 -0.39
N ILE A 227 5.68 8.48 -0.76
CA ILE A 227 4.48 8.44 0.06
C ILE A 227 3.78 7.10 -0.16
N TYR A 228 3.77 6.25 0.86
CA TYR A 228 3.23 4.89 0.79
C TYR A 228 1.69 4.83 0.64
N ARG A 229 0.98 5.73 1.32
CA ARG A 229 -0.50 5.93 1.29
C ARG A 229 -1.40 4.78 1.77
N ASP A 230 -0.95 3.52 1.77
CA ASP A 230 -1.78 2.38 2.18
C ASP A 230 -1.25 1.68 3.45
N PHE A 231 -0.99 2.48 4.49
CA PHE A 231 -0.47 1.97 5.76
C PHE A 231 -1.57 1.33 6.62
N LYS A 232 -1.61 0.00 6.62
CA LYS A 232 -2.55 -0.81 7.40
C LYS A 232 -1.97 -2.17 7.78
N ALA A 233 -2.52 -2.81 8.80
CA ALA A 233 -2.07 -4.13 9.27
C ALA A 233 -2.17 -5.23 8.19
N ALA A 234 -3.11 -5.12 7.24
CA ALA A 234 -3.23 -6.04 6.12
C ALA A 234 -2.04 -6.00 5.15
N ASN A 235 -1.33 -4.86 5.07
CA ASN A 235 -0.17 -4.66 4.17
C ASN A 235 1.18 -4.75 4.89
N ILE A 236 1.17 -5.20 6.16
CA ILE A 236 2.39 -5.55 6.89
C ILE A 236 2.48 -7.07 6.85
N LEU A 237 3.40 -7.61 6.06
CA LEU A 237 3.62 -9.05 5.94
C LEU A 237 4.76 -9.50 6.84
N LEU A 238 4.70 -10.75 7.30
CA LEU A 238 5.65 -11.33 8.25
C LEU A 238 6.40 -12.52 7.62
N ASP A 239 7.72 -12.49 7.72
CA ASP A 239 8.56 -13.61 7.31
C ASP A 239 8.52 -14.78 8.32
N ALA A 240 9.33 -15.81 8.10
CA ALA A 240 9.40 -16.98 8.99
C ALA A 240 9.82 -16.63 10.44
N ASN A 241 10.55 -15.53 10.63
CA ASN A 241 11.11 -15.07 11.90
C ASN A 241 10.32 -13.91 12.51
N TYR A 242 9.11 -13.61 12.01
CA TYR A 242 8.30 -12.45 12.41
C TYR A 242 8.94 -11.08 12.10
N ASN A 243 9.91 -11.01 11.19
CA ASN A 243 10.35 -9.71 10.68
C ASN A 243 9.26 -9.11 9.78
N ALA A 244 8.96 -7.84 10.00
CA ALA A 244 7.92 -7.12 9.28
C ALA A 244 8.43 -6.53 7.97
N LYS A 245 7.62 -6.68 6.92
CA LYS A 245 7.85 -6.10 5.59
C LYS A 245 6.59 -5.39 5.08
N LEU A 246 6.74 -4.14 4.67
CA LEU A 246 5.67 -3.38 4.00
C LEU A 246 5.45 -3.94 2.59
N SER A 247 4.21 -4.22 2.22
CA SER A 247 3.78 -4.74 0.92
C SER A 247 2.85 -3.77 0.19
N ASP A 248 2.35 -4.13 -0.99
CA ASP A 248 1.27 -3.43 -1.69
C ASP A 248 1.54 -1.93 -1.97
N PHE A 249 2.41 -1.67 -2.94
CA PHE A 249 2.83 -0.32 -3.33
C PHE A 249 1.98 0.23 -4.48
N GLY A 250 0.85 -0.40 -4.81
CA GLY A 250 0.00 0.02 -5.93
C GLY A 250 -0.48 1.47 -5.77
N LEU A 251 -0.68 1.90 -4.52
CA LEU A 251 -1.03 3.27 -4.17
C LEU A 251 0.17 4.15 -3.82
N ALA A 252 1.43 3.74 -3.96
CA ALA A 252 2.54 4.63 -3.65
C ALA A 252 2.62 5.82 -4.63
N LYS A 253 3.15 6.97 -4.16
CA LYS A 253 3.44 8.14 -4.99
C LYS A 253 4.77 8.77 -4.62
N LEU A 254 5.37 9.46 -5.58
CA LEU A 254 6.49 10.35 -5.28
C LEU A 254 5.96 11.55 -4.50
N GLY A 255 6.72 11.99 -3.51
CA GLY A 255 6.44 13.20 -2.79
C GLY A 255 6.62 14.43 -3.68
N PRO A 256 6.12 15.59 -3.24
CA PRO A 256 6.34 16.82 -3.97
C PRO A 256 7.84 17.09 -4.16
N SER A 257 8.22 17.57 -5.34
CA SER A 257 9.59 17.99 -5.64
C SER A 257 9.59 19.48 -5.98
N GLY A 258 10.55 20.23 -5.46
CA GLY A 258 10.65 21.68 -5.69
C GLY A 258 9.60 22.50 -4.92
N GLU A 259 8.97 23.47 -5.58
CA GLU A 259 8.00 24.41 -4.97
C GLU A 259 6.58 23.85 -4.82
N ASN A 260 6.32 22.65 -5.34
CA ASN A 260 5.02 22.02 -5.19
C ASN A 260 4.84 21.52 -3.75
N SER A 261 3.76 21.91 -3.07
CA SER A 261 3.43 21.45 -1.71
C SER A 261 2.37 20.34 -1.67
N HIS A 262 1.76 20.01 -2.81
CA HIS A 262 0.59 19.14 -2.87
C HIS A 262 0.78 17.96 -3.83
N VAL A 263 0.24 16.80 -3.42
CA VAL A 263 0.14 15.59 -4.25
C VAL A 263 -1.33 15.29 -4.49
N THR A 264 -1.80 15.44 -5.73
CA THR A 264 -3.18 15.07 -6.09
C THR A 264 -3.32 13.55 -6.09
N THR A 265 -4.34 13.07 -5.40
CA THR A 265 -4.65 11.64 -5.28
C THR A 265 -6.11 11.41 -5.70
N ARG A 266 -6.39 10.26 -6.33
CA ARG A 266 -7.76 9.82 -6.55
C ARG A 266 -8.29 9.24 -5.23
N ILE A 267 -9.58 9.44 -4.96
CA ILE A 267 -10.28 8.75 -3.88
C ILE A 267 -10.45 7.29 -4.34
N VAL A 268 -10.06 6.35 -3.47
CA VAL A 268 -10.18 4.90 -3.68
C VAL A 268 -11.31 4.37 -2.81
#